data_AF-A0A933CP98-F1
#
_entry.id   AF-A0A933CP98-F1
#
_cell.length_a   1.000
_cell.length_b   1.000
_cell.length_c   1.000
_cell.angle_alpha   90.00
_cell.angle_beta   90.00
_cell.angle_gamma   90.00
#
_symmetry.space_group_name_H-M   'P 1'
#
loop_
_entity.id
_entity.type
_entity.pdbx_description
1 polymer ?
#
loop_
_entity_poly.entity_id
_entity_poly.type
_entity_poly.pdbx_seq_one_letter_code
_entity_poly.pdbx_strand_id
1 'polypeptide(L)'
;MPALAAGFLFLAVNSFYLLFFVGANFFYFANVLLHLVVGVLLILPLFFWGIDLFRAAPKGPGLLLCRLSFIVILAGIGTGIALAIFGGLRAYHWLMDTHMSLVIAGVILFAFGQGTPYLPRKTGWGPDRGRVFRVAVLTALLLPVALWLTRAASNISGPTIENPNTPPLSMEEEAMEGKNGPFFPSSVATSTKGLIPSSFFTESQRASRTQRSANAGTIMASDFSCRAISERPRAHS
;
A
#
# COMPACT_ATOMS: atom_id res chain seq x y z
N MET A 1 7.99 -9.75 -27.14
CA MET A 1 8.90 -8.95 -26.29
C MET A 1 8.44 -7.53 -25.99
N PRO A 2 7.91 -6.70 -26.91
CA PRO A 2 7.54 -5.31 -26.55
C PRO A 2 6.44 -5.24 -25.48
N ALA A 3 5.46 -6.15 -25.51
CA ALA A 3 4.42 -6.24 -24.48
C ALA A 3 4.96 -6.57 -23.08
N LEU A 4 5.95 -7.49 -22.97
CA LEU A 4 6.62 -7.81 -21.72
C LEU A 4 7.35 -6.60 -21.13
N ALA A 5 8.12 -5.90 -21.97
CA ALA A 5 8.87 -4.73 -21.53
C ALA A 5 7.95 -3.55 -21.17
N ALA A 6 6.88 -3.34 -21.95
CA ALA A 6 5.87 -2.32 -21.65
C ALA A 6 5.13 -2.62 -20.35
N GLY A 7 4.72 -3.87 -20.13
CA GLY A 7 4.11 -4.30 -18.88
C GLY A 7 5.05 -4.16 -17.68
N PHE A 8 6.32 -4.51 -17.84
CA PHE A 8 7.32 -4.31 -16.80
C PHE A 8 7.55 -2.83 -16.47
N LEU A 9 7.67 -1.98 -17.50
CA LEU A 9 7.79 -0.53 -17.31
C LEU A 9 6.55 0.05 -16.63
N PHE A 10 5.37 -0.41 -17.04
CA PHE A 10 4.11 -0.07 -16.39
C PHE A 10 4.14 -0.43 -14.91
N LEU A 11 4.53 -1.65 -14.55
CA LEU A 11 4.65 -2.06 -13.14
C LEU A 11 5.64 -1.20 -12.38
N ALA A 12 6.79 -0.84 -12.96
CA ALA A 12 7.76 0.03 -12.30
C ALA A 12 7.18 1.42 -12.00
N VAL A 13 6.49 2.04 -12.97
CA VAL A 13 5.83 3.35 -12.81
C VAL A 13 4.66 3.27 -11.83
N ASN A 14 3.85 2.22 -11.90
CA ASN A 14 2.73 2.01 -11.00
C ASN A 14 3.20 1.74 -9.55
N SER A 15 4.27 0.97 -9.36
CA SER A 15 4.91 0.80 -8.04
C SER A 15 5.40 2.13 -7.45
N PHE A 16 5.99 2.99 -8.29
CA PHE A 16 6.34 4.34 -7.87
C PHE A 16 5.11 5.11 -7.38
N TYR A 17 4.00 5.07 -8.13
CA TYR A 17 2.77 5.70 -7.69
C TYR A 17 2.29 5.16 -6.33
N LEU A 18 2.23 3.83 -6.17
CA LEU A 18 1.76 3.18 -4.94
C LEU A 18 2.63 3.49 -3.71
N LEU A 19 3.93 3.71 -3.89
CA LEU A 19 4.86 4.05 -2.81
C LEU A 19 4.67 5.47 -2.28
N PHE A 20 4.34 6.42 -3.16
CA PHE A 20 4.30 7.85 -2.83
C PHE A 20 2.90 8.35 -2.50
N PHE A 21 1.88 7.82 -3.16
CA PHE A 21 0.51 8.33 -3.08
C PHE A 21 -0.41 7.37 -2.31
N VAL A 22 -0.09 7.15 -1.03
CA VAL A 22 -0.90 6.31 -0.15
C VAL A 22 -2.16 7.07 0.26
N GLY A 23 -3.35 6.52 -0.01
CA GLY A 23 -4.60 7.12 0.41
C GLY A 23 -5.79 6.16 0.34
N ALA A 24 -6.73 6.29 1.27
CA ALA A 24 -7.97 5.49 1.31
C ALA A 24 -9.01 6.04 0.32
N ASN A 25 -8.69 6.02 -0.98
CA ASN A 25 -9.58 6.48 -2.05
C ASN A 25 -9.68 5.45 -3.18
N PHE A 26 -10.76 5.52 -3.96
CA PHE A 26 -11.04 4.58 -5.05
C PHE A 26 -9.90 4.51 -6.08
N PHE A 27 -9.28 5.65 -6.40
CA PHE A 27 -8.21 5.71 -7.39
C PHE A 27 -6.95 4.97 -6.93
N TYR A 28 -6.60 5.04 -5.64
CA TYR A 28 -5.52 4.25 -5.06
C TYR A 28 -5.81 2.75 -5.16
N PHE A 29 -6.99 2.30 -4.73
CA PHE A 29 -7.38 0.89 -4.81
C PHE A 29 -7.42 0.37 -6.25
N ALA A 30 -7.87 1.19 -7.21
CA ALA A 30 -7.79 0.86 -8.63
C ALA A 30 -6.35 0.66 -9.10
N ASN A 31 -5.40 1.50 -8.66
CA ASN A 31 -3.98 1.33 -8.96
C ASN A 31 -3.39 0.06 -8.33
N VAL A 32 -3.78 -0.29 -7.10
CA VAL A 32 -3.37 -1.54 -6.44
C VAL A 32 -3.90 -2.76 -7.22
N LEU A 33 -5.17 -2.73 -7.62
CA LEU A 33 -5.74 -3.81 -8.43
C LEU A 33 -5.05 -3.92 -9.78
N LEU A 34 -4.76 -2.79 -10.42
CA LEU A 34 -4.07 -2.76 -11.71
C LEU A 34 -2.63 -3.31 -11.59
N HIS A 35 -1.93 -2.99 -10.50
CA HIS A 35 -0.63 -3.59 -10.18
C HIS A 35 -0.72 -5.12 -10.14
N LEU A 36 -1.69 -5.63 -9.38
CA LEU A 36 -1.90 -7.06 -9.20
C LEU A 36 -2.25 -7.74 -10.52
N VAL A 37 -3.22 -7.21 -11.27
CA VAL A 37 -3.68 -7.79 -12.53
C VAL A 37 -2.55 -7.81 -13.56
N VAL A 38 -1.85 -6.69 -13.76
CA VAL A 38 -0.73 -6.66 -14.72
C VAL A 38 0.41 -7.57 -14.25
N GLY A 39 0.69 -7.61 -12.95
CA GLY A 39 1.64 -8.54 -12.35
C GLY A 39 1.33 -9.99 -12.71
N VAL A 40 0.10 -10.43 -12.46
CA VAL A 40 -0.37 -11.80 -12.77
C VAL A 40 -0.27 -12.09 -14.27
N LEU A 41 -0.71 -11.16 -15.12
CA LEU A 41 -0.65 -11.32 -16.58
C LEU A 41 0.79 -11.48 -17.10
N LEU A 42 1.78 -10.92 -16.41
CA LEU A 42 3.19 -11.03 -16.80
C LEU A 42 3.87 -12.32 -16.31
N ILE A 43 3.28 -13.08 -15.38
CA ILE A 43 3.90 -14.30 -14.84
C ILE A 43 4.15 -15.34 -15.93
N LEU A 44 3.12 -15.68 -16.73
CA LEU A 44 3.24 -16.69 -17.79
C LEU A 44 4.29 -16.35 -18.86
N PRO A 45 4.24 -15.17 -19.51
CA PRO A 45 5.23 -14.84 -20.52
C PRO A 45 6.65 -14.70 -19.94
N LEU A 46 6.79 -14.28 -18.67
CA LEU A 46 8.07 -14.30 -17.96
C LEU A 46 8.57 -15.73 -17.74
N PHE A 47 7.69 -16.65 -17.35
CA PHE A 47 8.02 -18.06 -17.09
C PHE A 47 8.53 -18.76 -18.36
N PHE A 48 7.84 -18.61 -19.49
CA PHE A 48 8.30 -19.16 -20.77
C PHE A 48 9.64 -18.56 -21.23
N TRP A 49 9.81 -17.25 -21.05
CA TRP A 49 11.11 -16.61 -21.31
C TRP A 49 12.22 -17.16 -20.39
N GLY A 50 11.91 -17.47 -19.14
CA GLY A 50 12.82 -18.14 -18.21
C GLY A 50 13.23 -19.53 -18.67
N ILE A 51 12.31 -20.35 -19.18
CA ILE A 51 12.64 -21.67 -19.73
C ILE A 51 13.70 -21.54 -20.85
N ASP A 52 13.51 -20.60 -21.78
CA ASP A 52 14.46 -20.37 -22.86
C ASP A 52 15.83 -19.86 -22.33
N LEU A 53 15.81 -19.04 -21.28
CA LEU A 53 17.02 -18.54 -20.60
C LEU A 53 17.85 -19.67 -19.97
N PHE A 54 17.20 -20.67 -19.38
CA PHE A 54 17.87 -21.82 -18.77
C PHE A 54 18.30 -22.88 -19.80
N ARG A 55 17.59 -22.98 -20.93
CA ARG A 55 17.99 -23.84 -22.06
C ARG A 55 19.19 -23.29 -22.84
N ALA A 56 19.45 -21.99 -22.77
CA ALA A 56 20.60 -21.38 -23.44
C ALA A 56 21.93 -21.95 -22.92
N ALA A 57 22.90 -22.19 -23.80
CA ALA A 57 24.24 -22.59 -23.39
C ALA A 57 24.89 -21.51 -22.48
N PRO A 58 25.60 -21.90 -21.41
CA PRO A 58 26.30 -20.94 -20.55
C PRO A 58 27.35 -20.16 -21.35
N LYS A 59 27.17 -18.84 -21.48
CA LYS A 59 28.03 -17.96 -22.29
C LYS A 59 28.54 -16.75 -21.49
N GLY A 60 29.12 -17.01 -20.32
CA GLY A 60 29.76 -15.98 -19.50
C GLY A 60 28.85 -15.35 -18.42
N PRO A 61 29.38 -14.36 -17.68
CA PRO A 61 28.81 -13.90 -16.41
C PRO A 61 27.46 -13.18 -16.56
N GLY A 62 27.18 -12.54 -17.69
CA GLY A 62 25.91 -11.83 -17.87
C GLY A 62 24.69 -12.74 -17.98
N LEU A 63 24.83 -13.92 -18.60
CA LEU A 63 23.76 -14.91 -18.63
C LEU A 63 23.48 -15.47 -17.22
N LEU A 64 24.53 -15.65 -16.41
CA LEU A 64 24.40 -16.04 -15.01
C LEU A 64 23.61 -14.98 -14.22
N LEU A 65 23.92 -13.70 -14.40
CA LEU A 65 23.17 -12.60 -13.78
C LEU A 65 21.69 -12.58 -14.21
N CYS A 66 21.38 -12.84 -15.48
CA CYS A 66 19.99 -12.95 -15.92
C CYS A 66 19.26 -14.15 -15.29
N ARG A 67 19.94 -15.29 -15.12
CA ARG A 67 19.36 -16.47 -14.45
C ARG A 67 19.12 -16.22 -12.96
N LEU A 68 20.09 -15.60 -12.28
CA LEU A 68 19.94 -15.19 -10.89
C LEU A 68 18.79 -14.19 -10.74
N SER A 69 18.74 -13.19 -11.61
CA SER A 69 17.63 -12.23 -11.68
C SER A 69 16.28 -12.94 -11.80
N PHE A 70 16.16 -13.91 -12.71
CA PHE A 70 14.91 -14.67 -12.89
C PHE A 70 14.51 -15.41 -11.61
N ILE A 71 15.44 -16.10 -10.95
CA ILE A 71 15.19 -16.80 -9.67
C ILE A 71 14.74 -15.82 -8.59
N VAL A 72 15.42 -14.67 -8.46
CA VAL A 72 15.09 -13.64 -7.48
C VAL A 72 13.71 -13.03 -7.76
N ILE A 73 13.37 -12.78 -9.04
CA ILE A 73 12.04 -12.28 -9.43
C ILE A 73 10.96 -13.33 -9.11
N LEU A 74 11.20 -14.62 -9.34
CA LEU A 74 10.26 -15.67 -8.94
C LEU A 74 10.00 -15.69 -7.43
N ALA A 75 11.04 -15.51 -6.62
CA ALA A 75 10.88 -15.36 -5.17
C ALA A 75 10.05 -14.11 -4.83
N GLY A 76 10.28 -12.99 -5.51
CA GLY A 76 9.47 -11.77 -5.39
C GLY A 76 8.00 -11.96 -5.78
N ILE A 77 7.72 -12.71 -6.85
CA ILE A 77 6.35 -13.09 -7.23
C ILE A 77 5.70 -13.92 -6.12
N GLY A 78 6.43 -14.89 -5.55
CA GLY A 78 5.95 -15.71 -4.44
C GLY A 78 5.53 -14.88 -3.22
N THR A 79 6.36 -13.90 -2.81
CA THR A 79 6.00 -12.99 -1.71
C THR A 79 4.87 -12.03 -2.08
N GLY A 80 4.75 -11.64 -3.35
CA GLY A 80 3.63 -10.84 -3.86
C GLY A 80 2.29 -11.60 -3.81
N ILE A 81 2.29 -12.89 -4.16
CA ILE A 81 1.12 -13.77 -4.00
C ILE A 81 0.75 -13.91 -2.53
N ALA A 82 1.73 -14.09 -1.65
CA ALA A 82 1.47 -14.15 -0.22
C ALA A 82 0.86 -12.83 0.31
N LEU A 83 1.32 -11.67 -0.15
CA LEU A 83 0.70 -10.37 0.19
C LEU A 83 -0.74 -10.25 -0.30
N ALA A 84 -1.06 -10.78 -1.48
CA ALA A 84 -2.43 -10.79 -1.99
C ALA A 84 -3.39 -11.63 -1.11
N ILE A 85 -2.87 -12.64 -0.39
CA ILE A 85 -3.64 -13.50 0.51
C ILE A 85 -3.76 -12.89 1.90
N PHE A 86 -2.64 -12.46 2.50
CA PHE A 86 -2.61 -11.96 3.88
C PHE A 86 -3.00 -10.48 4.00
N GLY A 87 -2.91 -9.72 2.91
CA GLY A 87 -3.15 -8.29 2.89
C GLY A 87 -2.02 -7.45 3.52
N GLY A 88 -2.19 -6.12 3.48
CA GLY A 88 -1.25 -5.14 4.03
C GLY A 88 -1.39 -4.91 5.53
N LEU A 89 -1.48 -5.98 6.33
CA LEU A 89 -1.57 -5.88 7.79
C LEU A 89 -0.20 -5.55 8.40
N ARG A 90 -0.19 -4.82 9.53
CA ARG A 90 1.05 -4.42 10.23
C ARG A 90 1.95 -5.61 10.62
N ALA A 91 1.35 -6.75 10.96
CA ALA A 91 2.06 -7.98 11.29
C ALA A 91 2.85 -8.56 10.11
N TYR A 92 2.47 -8.26 8.86
CA TYR A 92 3.09 -8.78 7.65
C TYR A 92 3.89 -7.72 6.87
N HIS A 93 4.25 -6.60 7.50
CA HIS A 93 5.07 -5.57 6.85
C HIS A 93 6.41 -6.12 6.33
N TRP A 94 7.02 -7.08 7.04
CA TRP A 94 8.23 -7.76 6.58
C TRP A 94 8.05 -8.43 5.20
N LEU A 95 6.85 -8.90 4.89
CA LEU A 95 6.54 -9.54 3.61
C LEU A 95 6.50 -8.51 2.48
N MET A 96 5.99 -7.31 2.76
CA MET A 96 6.02 -6.17 1.84
C MET A 96 7.45 -5.72 1.57
N ASP A 97 8.25 -5.53 2.61
CA ASP A 97 9.67 -5.17 2.49
C ASP A 97 10.45 -6.23 1.71
N THR A 98 10.16 -7.51 1.95
CA THR A 98 10.77 -8.63 1.23
C THR A 98 10.38 -8.64 -0.25
N HIS A 99 9.10 -8.46 -0.57
CA HIS A 99 8.63 -8.34 -1.95
C HIS A 99 9.33 -7.21 -2.70
N MET A 100 9.35 -6.02 -2.12
CA MET A 100 10.02 -4.85 -2.72
C MET A 100 11.52 -5.11 -2.92
N SER A 101 12.20 -5.60 -1.88
CA SER A 101 13.65 -5.85 -1.93
C SER A 101 14.02 -6.89 -2.99
N LEU A 102 13.27 -8.00 -3.07
CA LEU A 102 13.51 -9.04 -4.06
C LEU A 102 13.27 -8.53 -5.49
N VAL A 103 12.16 -7.83 -5.72
CA VAL A 103 11.86 -7.30 -7.06
C VAL A 103 12.95 -6.31 -7.49
N ILE A 104 13.33 -5.35 -6.64
CA ILE A 104 14.39 -4.38 -6.90
C ILE A 104 15.72 -5.07 -7.22
N ALA A 105 16.15 -6.01 -6.37
CA ALA A 105 17.39 -6.77 -6.60
C ALA A 105 17.34 -7.55 -7.92
N GLY A 106 16.20 -8.21 -8.22
CA GLY A 106 15.97 -8.89 -9.48
C GLY A 106 16.09 -7.98 -10.70
N VAL A 107 15.53 -6.76 -10.62
CA VAL A 107 15.62 -5.76 -11.70
C VAL A 107 17.07 -5.28 -11.90
N ILE A 108 17.80 -5.03 -10.81
CA ILE A 108 19.20 -4.58 -10.87
C ILE A 108 20.07 -5.67 -11.51
N LEU A 109 19.95 -6.92 -11.07
CA LEU A 109 20.66 -8.06 -11.65
C LEU A 109 20.34 -8.23 -13.14
N PHE A 110 19.05 -8.06 -13.53
CA PHE A 110 18.64 -8.10 -14.93
C PHE A 110 19.35 -7.00 -15.74
N ALA A 111 19.32 -5.77 -15.25
CA ALA A 111 19.92 -4.62 -15.94
C ALA A 111 21.43 -4.82 -16.17
N PHE A 112 22.16 -5.33 -15.19
CA PHE A 112 23.59 -5.63 -15.34
C PHE A 112 23.85 -6.83 -16.27
N GLY A 113 23.00 -7.86 -16.26
CA GLY A 113 23.12 -9.02 -17.17
C GLY A 113 22.93 -8.67 -18.66
N GLN A 114 22.01 -7.72 -18.95
CA GLN A 114 21.71 -7.23 -20.31
C GLN A 114 22.87 -6.45 -20.97
N GLY A 115 23.88 -6.03 -20.20
CA GLY A 115 25.07 -5.32 -20.71
C GLY A 115 26.03 -6.20 -21.51
N THR A 116 25.83 -7.51 -21.49
CA THR A 116 26.79 -8.46 -22.06
C THR A 116 26.37 -8.93 -23.46
N PRO A 117 27.30 -9.02 -24.43
CA PRO A 117 27.01 -9.36 -25.83
C PRO A 117 26.54 -10.82 -26.06
N TYR A 118 26.33 -11.59 -24.99
CA TYR A 118 26.10 -13.04 -25.04
C TYR A 118 24.62 -13.45 -25.07
N LEU A 119 23.69 -12.52 -24.81
CA LEU A 119 22.27 -12.77 -25.02
C LEU A 119 21.98 -12.76 -26.53
N PRO A 120 21.41 -13.84 -27.10
CA PRO A 120 21.08 -13.85 -28.51
C PRO A 120 20.13 -12.70 -28.82
N ARG A 121 20.56 -11.81 -29.74
CA ARG A 121 19.84 -10.63 -30.25
C ARG A 121 18.61 -11.01 -31.09
N LYS A 122 17.93 -12.11 -30.76
CA LYS A 122 16.63 -12.50 -31.33
C LYS A 122 15.49 -11.65 -30.79
N THR A 123 15.72 -10.84 -29.75
CA THR A 123 14.68 -9.99 -29.14
C THR A 123 14.29 -8.79 -30.01
N GLY A 124 14.98 -8.51 -31.13
CA GLY A 124 14.67 -7.39 -32.03
C GLY A 124 15.04 -6.01 -31.47
N TRP A 125 15.71 -5.96 -30.33
CA TRP A 125 16.13 -4.71 -29.69
C TRP A 125 17.54 -4.38 -30.17
N GLY A 126 17.69 -3.24 -30.84
CA GLY A 126 19.01 -2.69 -31.12
C GLY A 126 19.79 -2.44 -29.82
N PRO A 127 21.14 -2.45 -29.86
CA PRO A 127 21.99 -2.21 -28.70
C PRO A 127 21.63 -0.91 -27.97
N ASP A 128 21.13 0.10 -28.70
CA ASP A 128 20.74 1.40 -28.16
C ASP A 128 19.43 1.35 -27.35
N ARG A 129 18.43 0.58 -27.80
CA ARG A 129 17.13 0.46 -27.11
C ARG A 129 17.24 -0.30 -25.79
N GLY A 130 18.10 -1.32 -25.73
CA GLY A 130 18.39 -2.04 -24.49
C GLY A 130 19.09 -1.14 -23.46
N ARG A 131 19.98 -0.24 -23.92
CA ARG A 131 20.63 0.75 -23.06
C ARG A 131 19.62 1.76 -22.50
N VAL A 132 18.75 2.29 -23.35
CA VAL A 132 17.69 3.24 -22.94
C VAL A 132 16.76 2.61 -21.90
N PHE A 133 16.33 1.36 -22.12
CA PHE A 133 15.48 0.65 -21.15
C PHE A 133 16.18 0.43 -19.80
N ARG A 134 17.46 0.01 -19.82
CA ARG A 134 18.25 -0.12 -18.58
C ARG A 134 18.32 1.20 -17.82
N VAL A 135 18.64 2.29 -18.52
CA VAL A 135 18.74 3.62 -17.90
C VAL A 135 17.38 4.04 -17.35
N ALA A 136 16.31 3.93 -18.14
CA ALA A 136 14.97 4.30 -17.70
C ALA A 136 14.52 3.52 -16.45
N VAL A 137 14.75 2.21 -16.42
CA VAL A 137 14.40 1.35 -15.30
C VAL A 137 15.25 1.65 -14.06
N LEU A 138 16.57 1.80 -14.22
CA LEU A 138 17.45 2.12 -13.09
C LEU A 138 17.13 3.50 -12.51
N THR A 139 16.88 4.50 -13.37
CA THR A 139 16.46 5.83 -12.93
C THR A 139 15.10 5.81 -12.22
N ALA A 140 14.14 5.03 -12.74
CA ALA A 140 12.84 4.86 -12.08
C ALA A 140 12.95 4.19 -10.70
N LEU A 141 14.00 3.39 -10.46
CA LEU A 141 14.25 2.72 -9.19
C LEU A 141 14.99 3.59 -8.16
N LEU A 142 15.75 4.61 -8.57
CA LEU A 142 16.55 5.43 -7.65
C LEU A 142 15.72 6.11 -6.56
N LEU A 143 14.63 6.77 -6.96
CA LEU A 143 13.73 7.47 -6.04
C LEU A 143 13.01 6.56 -5.04
N PRO A 144 12.35 5.45 -5.44
CA PRO A 144 11.67 4.57 -4.49
C PRO A 144 12.65 3.88 -3.54
N VAL A 145 13.86 3.53 -4.00
CA VAL A 145 14.93 3.01 -3.13
C VAL A 145 15.35 4.05 -2.10
N ALA A 146 15.60 5.29 -2.52
CA ALA A 146 15.98 6.37 -1.60
C ALA A 146 14.91 6.62 -0.53
N LEU A 147 13.63 6.61 -0.92
CA LEU A 147 12.53 6.78 0.03
C LEU A 147 12.35 5.59 0.96
N TRP A 148 12.46 4.37 0.46
CA TRP A 148 12.41 3.19 1.32
C TRP A 148 13.51 3.24 2.40
N LEU A 149 14.74 3.63 2.03
CA LEU A 149 15.83 3.82 2.97
C LEU A 149 15.53 4.91 4.02
N THR A 150 14.95 6.05 3.61
CA THR A 150 14.54 7.10 4.57
C THR A 150 13.42 6.64 5.51
N ARG A 151 12.44 5.87 5.02
CA ARG A 151 11.36 5.32 5.85
C ARG A 151 11.90 4.30 6.85
N ALA A 152 12.75 3.39 6.39
CA ALA A 152 13.43 2.41 7.24
C ALA A 152 14.22 3.10 8.36
N ALA A 153 14.91 4.20 8.07
CA ALA A 153 15.59 5.02 9.07
C ALA A 153 14.62 5.73 10.04
N SER A 154 13.47 6.21 9.56
CA SER A 154 12.48 6.94 10.37
C SER A 154 11.61 6.06 11.29
N ASN A 155 11.45 4.77 10.97
CA ASN A 155 10.67 3.82 11.78
C ASN A 155 11.29 3.53 13.16
N ILE A 156 12.51 4.03 13.42
CA ILE A 156 13.21 3.90 14.70
C ILE A 156 12.61 4.83 15.79
N SER A 157 11.76 5.81 15.42
CA SER A 157 11.34 6.89 16.33
C SER A 157 9.84 7.18 16.33
N GLY A 158 8.99 6.23 15.96
CA GLY A 158 7.55 6.39 16.07
C GLY A 158 7.11 6.48 17.54
N PRO A 159 6.04 7.24 17.89
CA PRO A 159 5.51 7.24 19.25
C PRO A 159 4.99 5.83 19.59
N THR A 160 5.72 5.13 20.46
CA THR A 160 5.30 3.84 21.00
C THR A 160 4.22 4.10 22.06
N ILE A 161 3.03 3.54 21.86
CA ILE A 161 2.03 3.47 22.92
C ILE A 161 2.45 2.34 23.85
N GLU A 162 3.14 2.67 24.93
CA GLU A 162 3.47 1.72 25.99
C GLU A 162 2.37 1.74 27.04
N ASN A 163 1.72 0.58 27.22
CA ASN A 163 0.81 0.42 28.34
C ASN A 163 1.64 0.34 29.63
N PRO A 164 1.18 0.97 30.73
CA PRO A 164 1.85 0.85 32.02
C PRO A 164 1.92 -0.63 32.45
N ASN A 165 3.04 -1.01 33.09
CA ASN A 165 3.31 -2.41 33.47
C ASN A 165 2.40 -2.95 34.58
N THR A 166 1.63 -2.09 35.22
CA THR A 166 0.69 -2.45 36.28
C THR A 166 -0.71 -2.07 35.86
N PRO A 167 -1.69 -3.00 35.93
CA PRO A 167 -3.08 -2.62 35.79
C PRO A 167 -3.45 -1.68 36.94
N PRO A 168 -4.39 -0.76 36.70
CA PRO A 168 -4.94 0.11 37.74
C PRO A 168 -5.62 -0.75 38.81
N LEU A 169 -5.42 -0.40 40.08
CA LEU A 169 -5.91 -1.15 41.23
C LEU A 169 -7.33 -0.73 41.62
N SER A 170 -7.84 0.35 41.04
CA SER A 170 -9.15 0.94 41.32
C SER A 170 -9.74 1.62 40.09
N MET A 171 -11.07 1.76 40.03
CA MET A 171 -11.75 2.46 38.93
C MET A 171 -11.39 3.96 38.92
N GLU A 172 -11.04 4.50 40.08
CA GLU A 172 -10.54 5.86 40.26
C GLU A 172 -9.16 6.07 39.60
N GLU A 173 -8.33 5.03 39.49
CA GLU A 173 -7.04 5.14 38.81
C GLU A 173 -7.17 5.14 37.28
N GLU A 174 -8.29 4.62 36.74
CA GLU A 174 -8.58 4.65 35.30
C GLU A 174 -9.28 5.93 34.83
N ALA A 175 -10.00 6.62 35.71
CA ALA A 175 -10.77 7.80 35.32
C ALA A 175 -9.88 9.03 35.11
N MET A 176 -10.21 9.85 34.09
CA MET A 176 -9.47 11.07 33.67
C MET A 176 -9.02 11.99 34.81
N GLU A 177 -9.78 12.05 35.91
CA GLU A 177 -9.50 12.83 37.14
C GLU A 177 -9.92 12.07 38.41
N GLY A 178 -9.95 10.74 38.36
CA GLY A 178 -10.43 9.89 39.45
C GLY A 178 -11.91 10.05 39.77
N LYS A 179 -12.27 9.85 41.05
CA LYS A 179 -13.66 9.84 41.53
C LYS A 179 -14.47 11.11 41.20
N ASN A 180 -13.78 12.24 41.10
CA ASN A 180 -14.43 13.54 40.88
C ASN A 180 -14.48 13.93 39.39
N GLY A 181 -13.95 13.08 38.51
CA GLY A 181 -13.92 13.35 37.08
C GLY A 181 -15.32 13.27 36.43
N PRO A 182 -15.53 14.00 35.33
CA PRO A 182 -16.84 14.11 34.67
C PRO A 182 -17.33 12.79 34.05
N PHE A 183 -16.45 11.81 33.90
CA PHE A 183 -16.75 10.51 33.33
C PHE A 183 -16.67 9.36 34.33
N PHE A 184 -16.45 9.60 35.62
CA PHE A 184 -16.41 8.52 36.63
C PHE A 184 -17.74 7.73 36.66
N PRO A 185 -17.73 6.40 36.73
CA PRO A 185 -16.59 5.48 36.90
C PRO A 185 -15.95 4.97 35.58
N SER A 186 -16.14 5.65 34.46
CA SER A 186 -15.58 5.27 33.16
C SER A 186 -14.11 5.65 33.02
N SER A 187 -13.33 4.78 32.36
CA SER A 187 -11.90 4.93 32.05
C SER A 187 -11.60 5.84 30.86
N VAL A 188 -12.55 6.70 30.49
CA VAL A 188 -12.43 7.60 29.34
C VAL A 188 -11.60 8.82 29.73
N ALA A 189 -10.42 8.95 29.14
CA ALA A 189 -9.60 10.15 29.15
C ALA A 189 -9.34 10.63 27.71
N THR A 190 -9.42 11.94 27.48
CA THR A 190 -8.98 12.55 26.23
C THR A 190 -7.47 12.78 26.30
N SER A 191 -6.81 12.87 25.15
CA SER A 191 -5.37 13.15 25.10
C SER A 191 -4.97 14.46 25.78
N THR A 192 -5.92 15.40 25.92
CA THR A 192 -5.73 16.71 26.58
C THR A 192 -6.28 16.75 28.00
N LYS A 193 -6.86 15.65 28.52
CA LYS A 193 -7.60 15.59 29.80
C LYS A 193 -8.76 16.62 29.90
N GLY A 194 -9.27 17.09 28.77
CA GLY A 194 -10.44 17.96 28.69
C GLY A 194 -11.71 17.21 28.29
N LEU A 195 -12.86 17.86 28.45
CA LEU A 195 -14.14 17.36 27.93
C LEU A 195 -14.15 17.36 26.40
N ILE A 196 -14.70 16.31 25.80
CA ILE A 196 -15.00 16.30 24.36
C ILE A 196 -16.15 17.28 24.13
N PRO A 197 -15.98 18.33 23.30
CA PRO A 197 -17.03 19.30 23.07
C PRO A 197 -18.24 18.64 22.40
N SER A 198 -19.45 18.98 22.81
CA SER A 198 -20.70 18.41 22.28
C SER A 198 -20.88 18.65 20.77
N SER A 199 -20.25 19.70 20.23
CA SER A 199 -20.17 19.96 18.78
C SER A 199 -19.54 18.81 18.00
N PHE A 200 -18.60 18.06 18.59
CA PHE A 200 -18.00 16.87 17.96
C PHE A 200 -19.05 15.81 17.62
N PHE A 201 -20.09 15.67 18.45
CA PHE A 201 -21.17 14.70 18.26
C PHE A 201 -22.37 15.25 17.47
N THR A 202 -22.53 16.58 17.45
CA THR A 202 -23.68 17.23 16.80
C THR A 202 -23.37 17.78 15.40
N GLU A 203 -22.10 17.86 14.99
CA GLU A 203 -21.69 18.15 13.61
C GLU A 203 -21.96 16.96 12.64
N SER A 204 -23.22 16.55 12.53
CA SER A 204 -23.72 15.60 11.53
C SER A 204 -23.64 16.12 10.09
N GLN A 205 -23.32 17.40 9.88
CA GLN A 205 -23.18 18.00 8.54
C GLN A 205 -22.01 17.41 7.74
N ARG A 206 -20.98 16.84 8.39
CA ARG A 206 -19.92 16.12 7.67
C ARG A 206 -20.30 14.67 7.36
N ALA A 207 -20.98 13.97 8.26
CA ALA A 207 -21.45 12.60 8.04
C ALA A 207 -22.52 12.50 6.93
N SER A 208 -23.40 13.49 6.83
CA SER A 208 -24.45 13.53 5.80
C SER A 208 -23.94 13.86 4.39
N ARG A 209 -22.78 14.51 4.24
CA ARG A 209 -22.20 14.78 2.90
C ARG A 209 -21.73 13.51 2.19
N THR A 210 -21.23 12.52 2.94
CA THR A 210 -20.81 11.23 2.38
C THR A 210 -22.03 10.40 1.97
N GLN A 211 -23.10 10.42 2.79
CA GLN A 211 -24.35 9.71 2.49
C GLN A 211 -25.12 10.33 1.30
N ARG A 212 -25.11 11.67 1.18
CA ARG A 212 -25.84 12.38 0.12
C ARG A 212 -25.14 12.29 -1.24
N SER A 213 -23.82 12.12 -1.28
CA SER A 213 -23.06 11.86 -2.51
C SER A 213 -23.26 10.42 -3.01
N ALA A 214 -23.40 9.45 -2.09
CA ALA A 214 -23.66 8.05 -2.44
C ALA A 214 -25.09 7.81 -2.98
N ASN A 215 -26.07 8.62 -2.55
CA ASN A 215 -27.47 8.49 -2.96
C ASN A 215 -27.92 9.45 -4.09
N ALA A 216 -27.04 10.27 -4.64
CA ALA A 216 -27.41 11.14 -5.78
C ALA A 216 -27.55 10.38 -7.12
N GLY A 217 -27.23 9.09 -7.16
CA GLY A 217 -27.38 8.22 -8.33
C GLY A 217 -28.64 7.35 -8.35
N THR A 218 -29.39 7.25 -7.24
CA THR A 218 -30.53 6.32 -7.14
C THR A 218 -31.57 6.87 -6.19
N ILE A 219 -32.85 6.81 -6.60
CA ILE A 219 -34.08 7.09 -5.85
C ILE A 219 -34.62 8.52 -6.03
N MET A 220 -35.34 8.70 -7.14
CA MET A 220 -36.61 9.43 -7.15
C MET A 220 -37.56 8.83 -6.09
N ALA A 221 -38.38 9.71 -5.50
CA ALA A 221 -39.61 9.43 -4.77
C ALA A 221 -39.48 8.84 -3.35
N SER A 222 -39.72 9.69 -2.34
CA SER A 222 -41.00 9.73 -1.64
C SER A 222 -40.95 10.76 -0.51
N ASP A 223 -41.92 11.67 -0.51
CA ASP A 223 -42.20 12.63 0.56
C ASP A 223 -42.25 11.96 1.93
N PHE A 224 -41.48 12.47 2.88
CA PHE A 224 -41.74 12.26 4.31
C PHE A 224 -41.83 13.61 5.01
N SER A 225 -43.08 14.03 5.21
CA SER A 225 -43.48 15.24 5.93
C SER A 225 -43.15 15.08 7.42
N CYS A 226 -42.17 15.84 7.92
CA CYS A 226 -41.94 16.00 9.35
C CYS A 226 -43.03 16.89 9.95
N ARG A 227 -44.09 16.27 10.48
CA ARG A 227 -45.08 16.94 11.31
C ARG A 227 -44.49 17.17 12.70
N ALA A 228 -44.23 18.44 13.02
CA ALA A 228 -43.73 18.88 14.31
C ALA A 228 -44.70 18.51 15.44
N ILE A 229 -44.20 17.81 16.47
CA ILE A 229 -44.88 17.67 17.76
C ILE A 229 -44.47 18.87 18.60
N SER A 230 -45.39 19.83 18.70
CA SER A 230 -45.37 20.92 19.66
C SER A 230 -45.99 20.41 20.96
N GLU A 231 -45.19 20.23 22.00
CA GLU A 231 -45.70 20.14 23.36
C GLU A 231 -45.62 21.53 24.01
N ARG A 232 -46.80 22.10 24.32
CA ARG A 232 -46.94 23.27 25.20
C ARG A 232 -46.88 22.80 26.66
N PRO A 233 -46.28 23.58 27.58
CA PRO A 233 -46.39 23.30 29.00
C PRO A 233 -47.77 23.73 29.53
N ARG A 234 -48.47 22.81 30.20
CA ARG A 234 -49.67 23.13 30.99
C ARG A 234 -49.22 23.62 32.37
N ALA A 235 -49.49 24.89 32.65
CA ALA A 235 -49.49 25.45 33.99
C ALA A 235 -50.69 24.90 34.77
N HIS A 236 -50.47 24.49 36.02
CA HIS A 236 -51.52 24.48 37.04
C HIS A 236 -50.93 24.96 38.36
N SER A 237 -51.56 26.04 38.84
CA SER A 237 -51.69 26.51 40.21
C SER A 237 -52.08 25.42 41.20
#